data_AF-A0A9P3CT53-F1
#
_entry.id   AF-A0A9P3CT53-F1
#
_cell.length_a   1.000
_cell.length_b   1.000
_cell.length_c   1.000
_cell.angle_alpha   90.00
_cell.angle_beta   90.00
_cell.angle_gamma   90.00
#
_symmetry.space_group_name_H-M   'P 1'
#
loop_
_entity.id
_entity.type
_entity.pdbx_description
1 polymer ?
#
loop_
_entity_poly.entity_id
_entity_poly.type
_entity_poly.pdbx_seq_one_letter_code
_entity_poly.pdbx_strand_id
1 'polypeptide(L)'
;MFGATMRLLICALAMMIALVAAQDTNIVYPTTAGPSATPLPNADGYTYAGCWNETIDVAGSGGVRALSEVGNFSANNSMTIGSCLKFCQSANAQFAGLEYGRECYCSPYLSTFSDKLDESNCSFACNGNASEICGGRLAIALYNRTEGSTGMAWRVGSGSQATWYGFLAFVFMVFAAFL
;
A
#
# COMPACT_ATOMS: atom_id res chain seq x y z
N MET A 1 11.70 43.01 -30.97
CA MET A 1 11.07 42.58 -29.70
C MET A 1 10.58 41.12 -29.71
N PHE A 2 10.72 40.35 -30.81
CA PHE A 2 10.28 38.94 -30.90
C PHE A 2 11.31 37.89 -30.43
N GLY A 3 12.56 38.29 -30.17
CA GLY A 3 13.65 37.34 -29.88
C GLY A 3 13.73 36.85 -28.43
N ALA A 4 13.22 37.62 -27.46
CA ALA A 4 13.31 37.27 -26.04
C ALA A 4 12.25 36.25 -25.62
N THR A 5 11.02 36.39 -26.12
CA THR A 5 9.91 35.45 -25.85
C THR A 5 10.13 34.08 -26.48
N MET A 6 10.74 34.02 -27.67
CA MET A 6 11.09 32.75 -28.33
C MET A 6 12.17 31.97 -27.57
N ARG A 7 13.14 32.66 -26.93
CA ARG A 7 14.16 32.01 -26.10
C ARG A 7 13.61 31.50 -24.76
N LEU A 8 12.67 32.22 -24.15
CA LEU A 8 11.98 31.78 -22.92
C LEU A 8 11.12 30.53 -23.14
N LEU A 9 10.44 30.42 -24.29
CA LEU A 9 9.66 29.25 -24.66
C LEU A 9 10.52 28.01 -24.94
N ILE A 10 11.70 28.18 -25.56
CA ILE A 10 12.65 27.09 -25.81
C ILE A 10 13.24 26.55 -24.50
N CYS A 11 13.56 27.42 -23.53
CA CYS A 11 14.02 27.00 -22.20
C CYS A 11 12.94 26.29 -21.38
N ALA A 12 11.68 26.77 -21.44
CA ALA A 12 10.56 26.15 -20.75
C ALA A 12 10.20 24.76 -21.32
N LEU A 13 10.26 24.60 -22.65
CA LEU A 13 10.07 23.30 -23.29
C LEU A 13 11.22 22.32 -22.94
N ALA A 14 12.46 22.81 -22.88
CA ALA A 14 13.61 22.00 -22.47
C ALA A 14 13.54 21.53 -21.00
N MET A 15 12.98 22.34 -20.10
CA MET A 15 12.73 21.93 -18.70
C MET A 15 11.60 20.90 -18.56
N MET A 16 10.56 20.97 -19.40
CA MET A 16 9.50 19.95 -19.44
C MET A 16 9.99 18.62 -20.03
N ILE A 17 10.95 18.65 -20.97
CA ILE A 17 11.56 17.44 -21.56
C ILE A 17 12.53 16.77 -20.57
N ALA A 18 13.15 17.51 -19.65
CA ALA A 18 14.03 16.94 -18.62
C ALA A 18 13.31 16.18 -17.50
N LEU A 19 12.01 16.44 -17.27
CA LEU A 19 11.23 15.68 -16.26
C LEU A 19 10.84 14.27 -16.72
N VAL A 20 10.83 14.00 -18.04
CA VAL A 20 10.42 12.70 -18.59
C VAL A 20 11.57 11.67 -18.63
N ALA A 21 12.82 12.11 -18.46
CA ALA A 21 14.01 11.29 -18.68
C ALA A 21 14.55 10.51 -17.45
N ALA A 22 13.85 10.53 -16.30
CA ALA A 22 14.31 9.87 -15.07
C ALA A 22 13.46 8.67 -14.62
N GLN A 23 12.71 8.04 -15.52
CA GLN A 23 12.17 6.70 -15.24
C GLN A 23 13.21 5.69 -15.70
N ASP A 24 14.03 5.23 -14.75
CA ASP A 24 15.00 4.17 -14.95
C ASP A 24 14.26 2.92 -15.44
N THR A 25 14.40 2.63 -16.74
CA THR A 25 13.70 1.53 -17.42
C THR A 25 14.29 0.16 -17.10
N ASN A 26 15.32 0.08 -16.25
CA ASN A 26 15.86 -1.20 -15.81
C ASN A 26 15.03 -1.77 -14.67
N ILE A 27 14.27 -2.82 -14.94
CA ILE A 27 13.64 -3.62 -13.89
C ILE A 27 14.75 -4.22 -13.02
N VAL A 28 14.78 -3.85 -11.74
CA VAL A 28 15.69 -4.47 -10.78
C VAL A 28 15.06 -5.80 -10.37
N TYR A 29 15.77 -6.89 -10.63
CA TYR A 29 15.35 -8.21 -10.19
C TYR A 29 15.56 -8.36 -8.68
N PRO A 30 14.67 -9.08 -7.98
CA PRO A 30 14.87 -9.37 -6.58
C PRO A 30 16.17 -10.15 -6.37
N THR A 31 16.86 -9.83 -5.29
CA THR A 31 17.98 -10.61 -4.78
C THR A 31 17.52 -11.44 -3.59
N THR A 32 18.21 -12.55 -3.35
CA THR A 32 18.03 -13.29 -2.10
C THR A 32 18.44 -12.39 -0.93
N ALA A 33 17.59 -12.36 0.09
CA ALA A 33 17.77 -11.62 1.31
C ALA A 33 19.03 -12.09 2.06
N GLY A 34 19.77 -11.15 2.63
CA GLY A 34 20.92 -11.47 3.49
C GLY A 34 20.46 -12.15 4.79
N PRO A 35 21.37 -12.81 5.53
CA PRO A 35 21.02 -13.52 6.77
C PRO A 35 20.49 -12.62 7.90
N SER A 36 20.69 -11.30 7.79
CA SER A 36 20.18 -10.31 8.75
C SER A 36 18.86 -9.66 8.32
N ALA A 37 18.35 -9.98 7.13
CA ALA A 37 17.12 -9.41 6.65
C ALA A 37 15.93 -10.02 7.39
N THR A 38 14.94 -9.19 7.71
CA THR A 38 13.79 -9.62 8.53
C THR A 38 12.49 -9.06 7.97
N PRO A 39 11.35 -9.72 8.23
CA PRO A 39 10.05 -9.07 8.09
C PRO A 39 9.93 -7.99 9.19
N LEU A 40 9.16 -6.93 8.92
CA LEU A 40 8.82 -5.95 9.95
C LEU A 40 7.65 -6.51 10.77
N PRO A 41 7.78 -6.82 12.07
CA PRO A 41 6.71 -7.48 12.81
C PRO A 41 5.43 -6.64 12.86
N ASN A 42 5.58 -5.31 13.02
CA ASN A 42 4.49 -4.35 13.02
C ASN A 42 4.94 -3.07 12.31
N ALA A 43 4.17 -2.60 11.33
CA ALA A 43 4.44 -1.36 10.61
C ALA A 43 3.14 -0.82 9.99
N ASP A 44 2.97 0.51 9.95
CA ASP A 44 1.89 1.20 9.23
C ASP A 44 0.46 0.64 9.49
N GLY A 45 0.19 0.16 10.72
CA GLY A 45 -1.12 -0.40 11.09
C GLY A 45 -1.35 -1.84 10.59
N TYR A 46 -0.29 -2.55 10.21
CA TYR A 46 -0.29 -3.96 9.87
C TYR A 46 0.67 -4.75 10.75
N THR A 47 0.35 -6.03 10.94
CA THR A 47 1.20 -7.03 11.57
C THR A 47 1.58 -8.10 10.56
N TYR A 48 2.83 -8.56 10.60
CA TYR A 48 3.28 -9.65 9.76
C TYR A 48 2.53 -10.96 10.08
N ALA A 49 1.91 -11.55 9.07
CA ALA A 49 1.08 -12.76 9.17
C ALA A 49 1.81 -14.04 8.72
N GLY A 50 3.05 -13.90 8.25
CA GLY A 50 3.91 -15.01 7.81
C GLY A 50 4.08 -15.07 6.29
N CYS A 51 4.77 -16.11 5.84
CA CYS A 51 4.91 -16.45 4.43
C CYS A 51 3.74 -17.30 3.93
N TRP A 52 3.14 -16.93 2.80
CA TRP A 52 1.97 -17.61 2.20
C TRP A 52 2.22 -17.87 0.72
N ASN A 53 1.58 -18.87 0.11
CA ASN A 53 1.72 -19.09 -1.34
C ASN A 53 0.84 -18.15 -2.17
N GLU A 54 1.34 -17.80 -3.35
CA GLU A 54 0.54 -17.27 -4.44
C GLU A 54 -0.35 -18.39 -5.02
N THR A 55 -1.56 -18.07 -5.48
CA THR A 55 -2.57 -19.05 -5.92
C THR A 55 -2.77 -19.14 -7.42
N ILE A 56 -2.07 -18.31 -8.21
CA ILE A 56 -2.22 -18.27 -9.68
C ILE A 56 -2.00 -19.63 -10.36
N ASP A 57 -1.09 -20.45 -9.83
CA ASP A 57 -0.76 -21.77 -10.36
C ASP A 57 -1.34 -22.92 -9.53
N VAL A 58 -2.16 -22.63 -8.52
CA VAL A 58 -2.82 -23.65 -7.69
C VAL A 58 -3.99 -24.26 -8.45
N ALA A 59 -4.00 -25.59 -8.59
CA ALA A 59 -5.06 -26.30 -9.28
C ALA A 59 -6.43 -26.01 -8.65
N GLY A 60 -7.39 -25.59 -9.48
CA GLY A 60 -8.74 -25.24 -9.03
C GLY A 60 -8.94 -23.79 -8.60
N SER A 61 -7.87 -22.97 -8.52
CA SER A 61 -7.98 -21.53 -8.18
C SER A 61 -8.60 -20.68 -9.28
N GLY A 62 -8.66 -21.22 -10.51
CA GLY A 62 -9.10 -20.47 -11.69
C GLY A 62 -8.07 -19.48 -12.22
N GLY A 63 -6.80 -19.58 -11.81
CA GLY A 63 -5.75 -18.64 -12.20
C GLY A 63 -5.83 -17.31 -11.46
N VAL A 64 -6.56 -17.28 -10.33
CA VAL A 64 -6.75 -16.08 -9.51
C VAL A 64 -5.60 -15.98 -8.50
N ARG A 65 -5.10 -14.76 -8.29
CA ARG A 65 -4.05 -14.50 -7.30
C ARG A 65 -4.57 -14.62 -5.86
N ALA A 66 -3.66 -14.84 -4.91
CA ALA A 66 -3.99 -14.95 -3.50
C ALA A 66 -4.60 -13.66 -2.96
N LEU A 67 -4.11 -12.52 -3.48
CA LEU A 67 -4.63 -11.18 -3.25
C LEU A 67 -5.05 -10.59 -4.61
N SER A 68 -6.34 -10.69 -4.96
CA SER A 68 -6.82 -10.46 -6.32
C SER A 68 -7.70 -9.23 -6.51
N GLU A 69 -7.70 -8.28 -5.57
CA GLU A 69 -8.53 -7.08 -5.71
C GLU A 69 -8.05 -6.21 -6.88
N VAL A 70 -8.94 -5.99 -7.85
CA VAL A 70 -8.62 -5.31 -9.11
C VAL A 70 -8.21 -3.85 -8.83
N GLY A 71 -7.09 -3.44 -9.40
CA GLY A 71 -6.58 -2.05 -9.28
C GLY A 71 -5.75 -1.79 -8.03
N ASN A 72 -5.66 -2.74 -7.10
CA ASN A 72 -4.91 -2.61 -5.86
C ASN A 72 -3.54 -3.30 -5.95
N PHE A 73 -2.79 -2.95 -6.99
CA PHE A 73 -1.46 -3.48 -7.28
C PHE A 73 -0.48 -2.34 -7.57
N SER A 74 0.73 -2.44 -7.04
CA SER A 74 1.84 -1.54 -7.35
C SER A 74 3.15 -2.32 -7.44
N ALA A 75 4.01 -1.93 -8.39
CA ALA A 75 5.35 -2.49 -8.48
C ALA A 75 6.36 -1.44 -8.89
N ASN A 76 7.49 -1.36 -8.18
CA ASN A 76 8.55 -0.40 -8.46
C ASN A 76 9.90 -0.88 -7.93
N ASN A 77 11.00 -0.32 -8.44
CA ASN A 77 12.36 -0.74 -8.07
C ASN A 77 12.83 -0.22 -6.72
N SER A 78 12.03 0.60 -6.04
CA SER A 78 12.34 1.15 -4.71
C SER A 78 11.36 0.61 -3.66
N MET A 79 10.79 -0.58 -3.90
CA MET A 79 9.80 -1.17 -3.01
C MET A 79 10.41 -1.46 -1.63
N THR A 80 9.68 -1.09 -0.59
CA THR A 80 9.94 -1.42 0.81
C THR A 80 8.65 -1.96 1.42
N ILE A 81 8.74 -2.65 2.56
CA ILE A 81 7.56 -3.07 3.31
C ILE A 81 6.69 -1.85 3.61
N GLY A 82 7.26 -0.79 4.18
CA GLY A 82 6.51 0.41 4.56
C GLY A 82 5.81 1.10 3.38
N SER A 83 6.44 1.16 2.20
CA SER A 83 5.79 1.72 1.01
C SER A 83 4.59 0.89 0.55
N CYS A 84 4.67 -0.45 0.64
CA CYS A 84 3.56 -1.32 0.29
C CYS A 84 2.41 -1.19 1.29
N LEU A 85 2.71 -1.22 2.59
CA LEU A 85 1.69 -1.14 3.64
C LEU A 85 0.91 0.19 3.57
N LYS A 86 1.59 1.32 3.34
CA LYS A 86 0.95 2.62 3.13
C LYS A 86 0.06 2.64 1.88
N PHE A 87 0.53 2.04 0.78
CA PHE A 87 -0.28 1.90 -0.43
C PHE A 87 -1.56 1.10 -0.14
N CYS A 88 -1.45 -0.06 0.52
CA CYS A 88 -2.60 -0.89 0.88
C CYS A 88 -3.52 -0.24 1.92
N GLN A 89 -2.97 0.54 2.85
CA GLN A 89 -3.75 1.36 3.77
C GLN A 89 -4.59 2.39 3.01
N SER A 90 -4.01 3.07 2.02
CA SER A 90 -4.73 4.04 1.17
C SER A 90 -5.82 3.40 0.31
N ALA A 91 -5.63 2.12 -0.06
CA ALA A 91 -6.62 1.29 -0.74
C ALA A 91 -7.67 0.68 0.23
N ASN A 92 -7.60 0.99 1.53
CA ASN A 92 -8.44 0.43 2.58
C ASN A 92 -8.48 -1.12 2.59
N ALA A 93 -7.38 -1.76 2.21
CA ALA A 93 -7.26 -3.21 2.19
C ALA A 93 -7.11 -3.77 3.61
N GLN A 94 -7.56 -5.01 3.81
CA GLN A 94 -7.34 -5.77 5.06
C GLN A 94 -5.98 -6.47 5.02
N PHE A 95 -5.57 -6.94 3.84
CA PHE A 95 -4.33 -7.66 3.61
C PHE A 95 -3.44 -6.89 2.64
N ALA A 96 -2.15 -6.91 2.95
CA ALA A 96 -1.07 -6.46 2.08
C ALA A 96 -0.11 -7.64 1.88
N GLY A 97 0.40 -7.81 0.67
CA GLY A 97 1.33 -8.88 0.32
C GLY A 97 2.45 -8.36 -0.54
N LEU A 98 3.67 -8.73 -0.19
CA LEU A 98 4.85 -8.42 -1.00
C LEU A 98 5.34 -9.68 -1.71
N GLU A 99 5.67 -9.54 -3.00
CA GLU A 99 6.19 -10.61 -3.84
C GLU A 99 7.35 -10.10 -4.71
N TYR A 100 8.25 -11.01 -5.10
CA TYR A 100 9.34 -10.73 -6.05
C TYR A 100 10.20 -9.49 -5.70
N GLY A 101 10.33 -9.12 -4.42
CA GLY A 101 11.15 -7.99 -3.96
C GLY A 101 10.65 -6.59 -4.35
N ARG A 102 9.66 -6.51 -5.24
CA ARG A 102 9.26 -5.27 -5.91
C ARG A 102 7.75 -5.09 -6.06
N GLU A 103 6.99 -6.14 -5.85
CA GLU A 103 5.55 -6.18 -6.09
C GLU A 103 4.80 -6.05 -4.78
N CYS A 104 3.71 -5.29 -4.81
CA CYS A 104 2.81 -5.06 -3.69
C CYS A 104 1.38 -5.30 -4.15
N TYR A 105 0.70 -6.19 -3.44
CA TYR A 105 -0.68 -6.57 -3.68
C TYR A 105 -1.50 -6.22 -2.45
N CYS A 106 -2.69 -5.64 -2.64
CA CYS A 106 -3.61 -5.35 -1.56
C CYS A 106 -4.97 -5.96 -1.86
N SER A 107 -5.61 -6.51 -0.84
CA SER A 107 -6.93 -7.11 -0.99
C SER A 107 -7.71 -7.06 0.33
N PRO A 108 -9.05 -6.92 0.30
CA PRO A 108 -9.86 -7.10 1.51
C PRO A 108 -9.97 -8.58 1.94
N TYR A 109 -9.60 -9.52 1.07
CA TYR A 109 -9.65 -10.96 1.33
C TYR A 109 -8.37 -11.67 0.88
N LEU A 110 -8.05 -12.75 1.57
CA LEU A 110 -7.05 -13.73 1.14
C LEU A 110 -7.77 -14.93 0.52
N SER A 111 -7.29 -15.40 -0.63
CA SER A 111 -7.84 -16.58 -1.30
C SER A 111 -7.86 -17.80 -0.38
N THR A 112 -8.94 -18.59 -0.43
CA THR A 112 -9.05 -19.85 0.33
C THR A 112 -8.13 -20.95 -0.19
N PHE A 113 -7.51 -20.74 -1.36
CA PHE A 113 -6.48 -21.63 -1.91
C PHE A 113 -5.07 -21.25 -1.43
N SER A 114 -4.94 -20.17 -0.65
CA SER A 114 -3.67 -19.75 -0.08
C SER A 114 -3.45 -20.46 1.25
N ASP A 115 -2.26 -21.01 1.43
CA ASP A 115 -1.79 -21.74 2.58
C ASP A 115 -0.47 -21.15 3.07
N LYS A 116 -0.26 -21.27 4.38
CA LYS A 116 0.98 -20.82 5.01
C LYS A 116 2.16 -21.70 4.59
N LEU A 117 3.25 -21.06 4.18
CA LEU A 117 4.51 -21.70 3.81
C LEU A 117 5.54 -21.61 4.93
N ASP A 118 6.64 -22.35 4.76
CA ASP A 118 7.85 -22.11 5.55
C ASP A 118 8.45 -20.74 5.19
N GLU A 119 8.95 -20.02 6.19
CA GLU A 119 9.53 -18.69 6.05
C GLU A 119 10.67 -18.64 5.02
N SER A 120 11.38 -19.75 4.80
CA SER A 120 12.42 -19.86 3.76
C SER A 120 11.91 -19.66 2.33
N ASN A 121 10.61 -19.76 2.08
CA ASN A 121 10.03 -19.45 0.77
C ASN A 121 9.95 -17.93 0.53
N CYS A 122 9.85 -17.14 1.60
CA CYS A 122 9.88 -15.68 1.54
C CYS A 122 11.31 -15.19 1.77
N SER A 123 12.20 -15.47 0.83
CA SER A 123 13.63 -15.21 0.96
C SER A 123 14.15 -14.06 0.08
N PHE A 124 13.28 -13.26 -0.53
CA PHE A 124 13.71 -12.14 -1.39
C PHE A 124 13.78 -10.84 -0.61
N ALA A 125 14.85 -10.09 -0.85
CA ALA A 125 15.05 -8.77 -0.29
C ALA A 125 14.13 -7.76 -0.99
N CYS A 126 13.70 -6.74 -0.27
CA CYS A 126 13.04 -5.59 -0.87
C CYS A 126 14.03 -4.81 -1.73
N ASN A 127 13.66 -4.46 -2.96
CA ASN A 127 14.55 -3.75 -3.87
C ASN A 127 14.95 -2.35 -3.35
N GLY A 128 14.05 -1.68 -2.60
CA GLY A 128 14.31 -0.41 -1.96
C GLY A 128 15.00 -0.52 -0.58
N ASN A 129 15.03 -1.70 0.03
CA ASN A 129 15.72 -1.93 1.30
C ASN A 129 16.12 -3.41 1.45
N ALA A 130 17.39 -3.72 1.21
CA ALA A 130 17.89 -5.10 1.26
C ALA A 130 17.89 -5.74 2.67
N SER A 131 17.60 -4.97 3.72
CA SER A 131 17.44 -5.48 5.10
C SER A 131 16.02 -5.96 5.40
N GLU A 132 15.09 -5.80 4.47
CA GLU A 132 13.69 -6.19 4.60
C GLU A 132 13.36 -7.37 3.68
N ILE A 133 12.48 -8.26 4.13
CA ILE A 133 11.96 -9.38 3.34
C ILE A 133 10.69 -8.96 2.58
N CYS A 134 10.71 -9.09 1.25
CA CYS A 134 9.63 -8.75 0.32
C CYS A 134 9.15 -9.97 -0.47
N GLY A 135 8.86 -11.05 0.25
CA GLY A 135 8.27 -12.28 -0.32
C GLY A 135 9.30 -13.18 -0.99
N GLY A 136 8.88 -13.89 -2.02
CA GLY A 136 9.66 -14.86 -2.76
C GLY A 136 9.06 -15.17 -4.13
N ARG A 137 9.44 -16.30 -4.72
CA ARG A 137 8.86 -16.79 -5.98
C ARG A 137 7.54 -17.49 -5.67
N LEU A 138 6.40 -16.94 -6.12
CA LEU A 138 5.06 -17.47 -5.81
C LEU A 138 4.84 -17.59 -4.30
N ALA A 139 5.49 -16.71 -3.54
CA ALA A 139 5.46 -16.69 -2.08
C ALA A 139 5.32 -15.23 -1.62
N ILE A 140 4.30 -14.98 -0.81
CA ILE A 140 3.84 -13.67 -0.40
C ILE A 140 4.25 -13.47 1.05
N ALA A 141 5.03 -12.43 1.32
CA ALA A 141 5.19 -11.93 2.67
C ALA A 141 3.89 -11.19 3.06
N LEU A 142 3.02 -11.88 3.79
CA LEU A 142 1.66 -11.42 4.08
C LEU A 142 1.63 -10.56 5.34
N TYR A 143 0.86 -9.48 5.27
CA TYR A 143 0.59 -8.56 6.36
C TYR A 143 -0.91 -8.39 6.54
N ASN A 144 -1.35 -8.37 7.79
CA ASN A 144 -2.75 -8.23 8.16
C ASN A 144 -2.97 -6.93 8.96
N ARG A 145 -3.97 -6.14 8.58
CA ARG A 145 -4.25 -4.85 9.22
C ARG A 145 -4.74 -5.04 10.66
N THR A 146 -4.10 -4.37 11.61
CA THR A 146 -4.40 -4.47 13.05
C THR A 146 -5.64 -3.69 13.46
N GLU A 147 -5.95 -2.62 12.73
CA GLU A 147 -7.22 -1.93 12.83
C GLU A 147 -8.10 -2.50 11.73
N GLY A 148 -9.10 -3.31 12.06
CA GLY A 148 -9.95 -3.95 11.05
C GLY A 148 -10.36 -2.94 9.97
N SER A 149 -10.20 -3.30 8.69
CA SER A 149 -10.80 -2.54 7.59
C SER A 149 -12.23 -2.26 8.01
N THR A 150 -12.55 -0.99 8.23
CA THR A 150 -13.92 -0.55 8.47
C THR A 150 -14.67 -0.75 7.15
N GLY A 151 -14.90 -2.00 6.78
CA GLY A 151 -15.79 -2.39 5.71
C GLY A 151 -17.14 -1.88 6.14
N MET A 152 -17.57 -0.78 5.54
CA MET A 152 -18.95 -0.28 5.59
C MET A 152 -19.60 -0.44 6.97
N ALA A 153 -18.89 -0.08 8.04
CA ALA A 153 -19.58 0.30 9.26
C ALA A 153 -20.14 1.70 8.97
N TRP A 154 -21.38 1.75 8.49
CA TRP A 154 -22.24 2.91 8.71
C TRP A 154 -22.40 3.10 10.22
N ARG A 155 -21.34 3.51 10.90
CA ARG A 155 -21.38 3.96 12.28
C ARG A 155 -20.42 5.13 12.38
N VAL A 156 -21.09 6.28 12.24
CA VAL A 156 -20.80 7.53 12.92
C VAL A 156 -19.40 8.05 12.64
N GLY A 157 -19.33 8.97 11.67
CA GLY A 157 -18.15 9.77 11.48
C GLY A 157 -17.63 10.26 12.83
N SER A 158 -16.32 10.08 13.04
CA SER A 158 -15.54 10.94 13.92
C SER A 158 -15.51 12.34 13.32
N GLY A 159 -16.70 12.95 13.22
CA GLY A 159 -16.87 14.35 12.95
C GLY A 159 -16.44 15.07 14.21
N SER A 160 -15.26 15.66 14.18
CA SER A 160 -14.83 16.74 15.07
C SER A 160 -15.66 18.03 14.85
N GLN A 161 -16.96 17.91 14.57
CA GLN A 161 -17.89 19.00 14.27
C GLN A 161 -19.14 19.00 15.17
N ALA A 162 -19.15 18.21 16.26
CA ALA A 162 -20.30 18.09 17.15
C ALA A 162 -20.28 19.02 18.38
N THR A 163 -19.56 20.15 18.36
CA THR A 163 -19.52 21.08 19.51
C THR A 163 -20.21 22.42 19.28
N TRP A 164 -20.40 22.88 18.03
CA TRP A 164 -21.01 24.19 17.79
C TRP A 164 -22.55 24.16 17.83
N TYR A 165 -23.19 23.14 17.24
CA TYR A 165 -24.65 23.01 17.29
C TYR A 165 -25.18 22.74 18.70
N GLY A 166 -24.40 22.09 19.56
CA GLY A 166 -24.72 21.91 20.98
C GLY A 166 -24.67 23.23 21.76
N PHE A 167 -23.69 24.09 21.48
CA PHE A 167 -23.60 25.42 22.08
C PHE A 167 -24.77 26.31 21.68
N LEU A 168 -25.16 26.30 20.39
CA LEU A 168 -26.31 27.07 19.90
C LEU A 168 -27.64 26.56 20.48
N ALA A 169 -27.81 25.24 20.62
CA ALA A 169 -29.01 24.66 21.25
C ALA A 169 -29.11 25.02 22.74
N PHE A 170 -27.99 25.04 23.47
CA PHE A 170 -27.98 25.43 24.88
C PHE A 170 -28.28 26.92 25.07
N VAL A 171 -27.72 27.79 24.21
CA VAL A 171 -28.01 29.24 24.24
C VAL A 171 -29.48 29.51 23.91
N PHE A 172 -30.07 28.81 22.93
CA PHE A 172 -31.49 28.98 22.59
C PHE A 172 -32.43 28.54 23.73
N MET A 173 -32.11 27.44 24.43
CA MET A 173 -32.88 26.99 25.59
C MET A 173 -32.76 27.93 26.79
N VAL A 174 -31.60 28.54 27.01
CA VAL A 174 -31.43 29.52 28.10
C VAL A 174 -32.19 30.82 27.79
N PHE A 175 -32.20 31.30 26.55
CA PHE A 175 -32.98 32.49 26.18
C PHE A 175 -34.50 32.25 26.25
N ALA A 176 -34.98 31.04 25.94
CA ALA A 176 -36.40 30.70 26.05
C ALA A 176 -36.91 30.56 27.50
N ALA A 177 -36.02 30.47 28.50
CA ALA A 177 -36.38 30.39 29.91
C ALA A 177 -36.48 31.77 30.61
N PHE A 178 -36.13 32.86 29.91
CA PHE A 178 -36.17 34.24 30.43
C PHE A 178 -37.10 35.17 29.62
N LEU A 179 -37.97 34.60 28.77
CA LEU A 179 -39.13 35.24 28.15
C LEU A 179 -40.40 34.54 28.64
#